data_AF-Q2Q3Y9-F1
#
_entry.id   AF-Q2Q3Y9-F1
#
_cell.length_a   1.000
_cell.length_b   1.000
_cell.length_c   1.000
_cell.angle_alpha   90.00
_cell.angle_beta   90.00
_cell.angle_gamma   90.00
#
_symmetry.space_group_name_H-M   'P 1'
#
loop_
_entity.id
_entity.type
_entity.pdbx_description
1 polymer ?
#
loop_
_entity_poly.entity_id
_entity_poly.type
_entity_poly.pdbx_seq_one_letter_code
_entity_poly.pdbx_strand_id
1 'polypeptide(L)'
;MHQLPQYDLSKSTKTNGFKTEFPDRFFNAGIAEQNLMGMAAGMSNIGLIPFASTFAVFATGRAFEIIRNSICYPKANVKIAATHAGITVGEDG
;
A
#
# COMPACT_ATOMS: atom_id res chain seq x y z
N MET A 1 1.92 -5.76 -27.05
CA MET A 1 1.40 -4.38 -26.98
C MET A 1 1.09 -4.05 -25.50
N HIS A 2 2.12 -4.06 -24.64
CA HIS A 2 1.98 -3.90 -23.19
C HIS A 2 2.70 -2.62 -22.75
N GLN A 3 1.97 -1.52 -22.66
CA GLN A 3 2.41 -0.32 -21.96
C GLN A 3 1.29 0.10 -21.02
N LEU A 4 1.49 -0.03 -19.71
CA LEU A 4 0.97 0.91 -18.71
C LEU A 4 1.91 0.91 -17.49
N PRO A 5 3.01 1.67 -17.51
CA PRO A 5 3.82 1.93 -16.34
C PRO A 5 3.25 3.16 -15.61
N GLN A 6 2.26 2.99 -14.74
CA GLN A 6 1.72 4.13 -14.00
C GLN A 6 2.41 4.30 -12.64
N TYR A 7 3.24 5.34 -12.59
CA TYR A 7 3.94 5.95 -11.47
C TYR A 7 3.00 6.86 -10.70
N ASP A 8 2.61 6.52 -9.48
CA ASP A 8 1.98 7.51 -8.60
C ASP A 8 2.56 7.53 -7.18
N LEU A 9 2.84 6.37 -6.55
CA LEU A 9 3.33 6.36 -5.16
C LEU A 9 4.71 5.71 -4.94
N SER A 10 5.26 4.98 -5.91
CA SER A 10 6.54 4.26 -5.72
C SER A 10 7.76 5.18 -5.63
N LYS A 11 7.71 6.35 -6.26
CA LYS A 11 8.77 7.37 -6.20
C LYS A 11 8.79 8.08 -4.84
N SER A 12 7.61 8.43 -4.30
CA SER A 12 7.48 9.12 -2.99
C SER A 12 7.70 8.21 -1.78
N THR A 13 7.40 6.91 -1.90
CA THR A 13 7.57 5.94 -0.78
C THR A 13 8.92 5.25 -0.75
N LYS A 14 9.85 5.60 -1.66
CA LYS A 14 11.16 4.93 -1.84
C LYS A 14 11.10 3.42 -2.11
N THR A 15 9.94 2.86 -2.45
CA THR A 15 9.77 1.43 -2.78
C THR A 15 10.32 1.06 -4.16
N ASN A 16 10.83 2.03 -4.92
CA ASN A 16 11.36 1.84 -6.26
C ASN A 16 12.59 0.91 -6.33
N GLY A 17 13.45 0.89 -5.30
CA GLY A 17 14.60 -0.01 -5.23
C GLY A 17 14.18 -1.48 -5.12
N PHE A 18 13.18 -1.77 -4.28
CA PHE A 18 12.61 -3.11 -4.13
C PHE A 18 11.96 -3.60 -5.42
N LYS A 19 11.30 -2.70 -6.17
CA LYS A 19 10.73 -3.03 -7.49
C LYS A 19 11.80 -3.44 -8.50
N THR A 20 12.95 -2.78 -8.52
CA THR A 20 14.05 -3.11 -9.45
C THR A 20 14.68 -4.46 -9.13
N GLU A 21 14.82 -4.79 -7.85
CA GLU A 21 15.49 -6.02 -7.40
C GLU A 21 14.54 -7.23 -7.32
N PHE A 22 13.25 -7.00 -7.05
CA PHE A 22 12.21 -8.04 -6.93
C PHE A 22 10.92 -7.66 -7.67
N PRO A 23 10.94 -7.55 -9.01
CA PRO A 23 9.79 -7.12 -9.80
C PRO A 23 8.58 -8.04 -9.64
N ASP A 24 8.80 -9.36 -9.49
CA ASP A 24 7.73 -10.35 -9.31
C ASP A 24 7.04 -10.29 -7.94
N ARG A 25 7.58 -9.50 -7.00
CA ARG A 25 7.04 -9.30 -5.65
C ARG A 25 6.50 -7.89 -5.42
N PHE A 26 6.46 -7.06 -6.46
CA PHE A 26 5.95 -5.70 -6.40
C PHE A 26 4.59 -5.60 -7.10
N PHE A 27 3.53 -5.38 -6.32
CA PHE A 27 2.17 -5.24 -6.81
C PHE A 27 1.69 -3.79 -6.67
N ASN A 28 1.19 -3.21 -7.76
CA ASN A 28 0.62 -1.87 -7.77
C ASN A 28 -0.90 -1.95 -7.93
N ALA A 29 -1.64 -1.41 -6.95
CA ALA A 29 -3.09 -1.34 -6.98
C ALA A 29 -3.64 -0.02 -7.57
N GLY A 30 -2.78 0.93 -7.97
CA GLY A 30 -3.20 2.25 -8.43
C GLY A 30 -3.82 3.10 -7.32
N ILE A 31 -4.76 3.99 -7.67
CA ILE A 31 -5.53 4.84 -6.73
C ILE A 31 -6.68 4.02 -6.12
N ALA A 32 -6.37 2.84 -5.57
CA ALA A 32 -7.34 1.93 -4.99
C ALA A 32 -6.82 1.40 -3.65
N GLU A 33 -6.73 2.27 -2.65
CA GLU A 33 -6.12 1.96 -1.36
C GLU A 33 -6.90 0.91 -0.57
N GLN A 34 -8.22 0.84 -0.74
CA GLN A 34 -9.04 -0.26 -0.19
C GLN A 34 -8.63 -1.62 -0.77
N ASN A 35 -8.46 -1.68 -2.10
CA ASN A 35 -8.02 -2.91 -2.78
C ASN A 35 -6.59 -3.27 -2.39
N LEU A 36 -5.68 -2.28 -2.25
CA LEU A 36 -4.32 -2.50 -1.77
C LEU A 36 -4.32 -3.22 -0.41
N MET A 37 -5.11 -2.73 0.55
CA MET A 37 -5.20 -3.32 1.89
C MET A 37 -5.88 -4.70 1.87
N GLY A 38 -6.91 -4.88 1.05
CA GLY A 38 -7.59 -6.17 0.88
C GLY A 38 -6.69 -7.24 0.25
N MET A 39 -5.93 -6.87 -0.79
CA MET A 39 -4.93 -7.75 -1.39
C MET A 39 -3.83 -8.11 -0.40
N ALA A 40 -3.34 -7.15 0.39
CA ALA A 40 -2.37 -7.41 1.44
C ALA A 40 -2.92 -8.38 2.50
N ALA A 41 -4.18 -8.20 2.95
CA ALA A 41 -4.81 -9.16 3.84
C ALA A 41 -4.83 -10.58 3.24
N GLY A 42 -5.25 -10.72 1.97
CA GLY A 42 -5.26 -12.00 1.26
C GLY A 42 -3.87 -12.63 1.11
N MET A 43 -2.85 -11.85 0.77
CA MET A 43 -1.46 -12.30 0.67
C MET A 43 -0.94 -12.81 2.02
N SER A 44 -1.33 -12.17 3.13
CA SER A 44 -0.92 -12.63 4.46
C SER A 44 -1.50 -14.00 4.82
N ASN A 45 -2.71 -14.32 4.32
CA ASN A 45 -3.37 -15.61 4.58
C ASN A 45 -2.71 -16.78 3.83
N ILE A 46 -1.99 -16.51 2.74
CA ILE A 46 -1.21 -17.53 2.00
C ILE A 46 0.24 -17.63 2.47
N GLY A 47 0.57 -17.07 3.64
CA GLY A 47 1.90 -17.17 4.25
C GLY A 47 2.93 -16.15 3.77
N LEU A 48 2.53 -15.17 2.95
CA LEU A 48 3.41 -14.07 2.58
C LEU A 48 3.42 -12.98 3.66
N ILE A 49 4.44 -12.12 3.63
CA ILE A 49 4.53 -10.93 4.49
C ILE A 49 4.42 -9.69 3.61
N PRO A 50 3.20 -9.18 3.36
CA PRO A 50 2.97 -8.03 2.50
C PRO A 50 3.28 -6.72 3.20
N PHE A 51 3.93 -5.83 2.47
CA PHE A 51 4.18 -4.44 2.84
C PHE A 51 3.31 -3.52 1.99
N ALA A 52 2.24 -2.98 2.58
CA ALA A 52 1.33 -2.05 1.91
C ALA A 52 1.80 -0.62 2.17
N SER A 53 2.20 0.10 1.11
CA SER A 53 2.68 1.49 1.21
C SER A 53 1.70 2.45 0.56
N THR A 54 1.25 3.47 1.29
CA THR A 54 0.36 4.53 0.78
C THR A 54 0.54 5.82 1.59
N PHE A 55 -0.20 6.88 1.29
CA PHE A 55 -0.23 8.09 2.10
C PHE A 55 -1.10 7.92 3.34
N ALA A 56 -0.70 8.58 4.43
CA ALA A 56 -1.39 8.50 5.72
C ALA A 56 -2.88 8.84 5.59
N VAL A 57 -3.23 9.90 4.87
CA VAL A 57 -4.63 10.31 4.66
C VAL A 57 -5.48 9.21 3.99
N PHE A 58 -4.90 8.45 3.05
CA PHE A 58 -5.64 7.37 2.38
C PHE A 58 -5.68 6.10 3.23
N ALA A 59 -4.62 5.79 3.98
CA ALA A 59 -4.63 4.68 4.93
C ALA A 59 -5.67 4.91 6.04
N THR A 60 -5.70 6.10 6.66
CA THR A 60 -6.58 6.39 7.80
C THR A 60 -7.98 6.81 7.39
N GLY A 61 -8.17 7.31 6.17
CA GLY A 61 -9.47 7.65 5.62
C GLY A 61 -10.02 6.55 4.73
N ARG A 62 -9.61 6.57 3.46
CA ARG A 62 -10.21 5.74 2.40
C ARG A 62 -10.13 4.23 2.67
N ALA A 63 -9.02 3.73 3.22
CA ALA A 63 -8.80 2.30 3.45
C ALA A 63 -9.13 1.83 4.87
N PHE A 64 -9.64 2.71 5.74
CA PHE A 64 -9.78 2.43 7.17
C PHE A 64 -10.63 1.20 7.49
N GLU A 65 -11.77 1.05 6.81
CA GLU A 65 -12.70 -0.06 7.06
C GLU A 65 -12.06 -1.42 6.77
N ILE A 66 -11.32 -1.52 5.65
CA ILE A 66 -10.58 -2.72 5.27
C ILE A 66 -9.43 -3.01 6.24
N ILE A 67 -8.68 -1.98 6.65
CA ILE A 67 -7.61 -2.15 7.65
C ILE A 67 -8.20 -2.70 8.96
N ARG A 68 -9.32 -2.14 9.41
CA ARG A 68 -9.95 -2.57 10.65
C ARG A 68 -10.49 -4.00 10.56
N ASN A 69 -11.31 -4.29 9.57
CA ASN A 69 -12.10 -5.52 9.50
C ASN A 69 -11.31 -6.69 8.90
N SER A 70 -10.46 -6.44 7.91
CA SER A 70 -9.75 -7.49 7.18
C SER A 70 -8.30 -7.66 7.59
N ILE A 71 -7.69 -6.69 8.29
CA ILE A 71 -6.31 -6.80 8.79
C ILE A 71 -6.28 -6.93 10.31
N CYS A 72 -6.81 -5.94 11.04
CA CYS A 72 -6.69 -5.89 12.50
C CYS A 72 -7.53 -6.96 13.20
N TYR A 73 -8.80 -7.13 12.79
CA TYR A 73 -9.71 -8.10 13.42
C TYR A 73 -9.22 -9.56 13.31
N PRO A 74 -8.78 -10.06 12.13
CA PRO A 74 -8.19 -11.39 12.01
C PRO A 74 -6.72 -11.46 12.46
N LYS A 75 -6.11 -10.36 12.89
CA LYS A 75 -4.67 -10.25 13.21
C LYS A 75 -3.77 -10.70 12.04
N ALA A 76 -4.14 -10.31 10.83
CA ALA A 76 -3.40 -10.60 9.61
C ALA A 76 -1.96 -10.05 9.69
N ASN A 77 -0.97 -10.80 9.19
CA ASN A 77 0.44 -10.38 9.21
C ASN A 77 0.78 -9.38 8.10
N VAL A 78 0.13 -8.22 8.10
CA VAL A 78 0.35 -7.14 7.13
C VAL A 78 1.17 -6.02 7.76
N LYS A 79 2.12 -5.46 7.01
CA LYS A 79 2.90 -4.28 7.41
C LYS A 79 2.44 -3.07 6.62
N ILE A 80 1.90 -2.06 7.30
CA ILE A 80 1.39 -0.84 6.66
C ILE A 80 2.44 0.26 6.83
N ALA A 81 2.96 0.75 5.71
CA ALA A 81 3.90 1.87 5.64
C ALA A 81 3.17 3.11 5.12
N ALA A 82 2.59 3.88 6.03
CA ALA A 82 1.89 5.11 5.70
C ALA A 82 2.86 6.30 5.73
N THR A 83 3.04 6.98 4.59
CA THR A 83 3.97 8.12 4.45
C THR A 83 3.20 9.44 4.36
N HIS A 84 3.90 10.58 4.39
CA HIS A 84 3.27 11.90 4.26
C HIS A 84 2.20 12.13 5.36
N ALA A 85 2.55 11.75 6.58
CA ALA A 85 1.76 12.05 7.78
C ALA A 85 2.17 13.41 8.35
N GLY A 86 1.22 14.15 8.93
CA GLY A 86 1.47 15.44 9.58
C GLY A 86 1.35 16.65 8.64
N ILE A 87 1.71 17.82 9.16
CA ILE A 87 1.51 19.13 8.49
C ILE A 87 2.60 19.42 7.46
N THR A 88 3.72 18.69 7.50
CA THR A 88 4.90 18.91 6.66
C THR A 88 4.73 18.51 5.19
N VAL A 89 3.55 18.02 4.80
CA VAL A 89 3.25 17.66 3.40
C VAL A 89 3.14 18.91 2.51
N GLY A 90 2.82 20.08 3.07
CA GLY A 90 2.73 21.33 2.30
C GLY A 90 1.33 21.55 1.69
N GLU A 91 1.27 22.03 0.44
CA GLU A 91 0.06 22.47 -0.29
C GLU A 91 -0.89 21.36 -0.77
N ASP A 92 -0.58 20.07 -0.53
CA ASP A 92 -1.49 18.95 -0.86
C ASP A 92 -2.70 18.85 0.11
N GLY A 93 -2.94 19.92 0.89
CA GLY A 93 -4.07 20.13 1.80
C GLY A 93 -4.40 21.60 2.02
#